data_AF-A0A918C0Q0-F1
#
_entry.id   AF-A0A918C0Q0-F1
#
_cell.length_a   1.000
_cell.length_b   1.000
_cell.length_c   1.000
_cell.angle_alpha   90.00
_cell.angle_beta   90.00
_cell.angle_gamma   90.00
#
_symmetry.space_group_name_H-M   'P 1'
#
loop_
_entity.id
_entity.type
_entity.pdbx_description
1 polymer ?
#
loop_
_entity_poly.entity_id
_entity_poly.type
_entity_poly.pdbx_seq_one_letter_code
_entity_poly.pdbx_strand_id
1 'polypeptide(L)'
;MRPILFLALSLLTAAPALAWIPKLDDTTARAVIDGAYGRQDAPPTYLNVDLSVDNGKFKSDGAVKAFDGGDACVSGWLSAPTAYDKSGSRPTSLTLSGQADQLAFQAATARDNFKSLTADDALKDAASRMPDGQIRLDLMVAGLKDQKQRSAYLVRLKGPDGKLIAPVKASYVNDWKADASGRFGGTLVYYFEPTKAGINANDKVDILIRTEASSNCAYAVNFDLGQFY
;
A
#
# COMPACT_ATOMS: atom_id res chain seq x y z
N MET A 1 10.67 51.36 35.79
CA MET A 1 9.57 50.47 35.33
C MET A 1 10.17 49.48 34.34
N ARG A 2 10.19 48.18 34.67
CA ARG A 2 10.83 47.11 33.88
C ARG A 2 9.76 46.45 32.98
N PRO A 3 10.01 46.25 31.68
CA PRO A 3 9.14 45.43 30.85
C PRO A 3 9.47 43.95 31.10
N ILE A 4 8.48 43.18 31.56
CA ILE A 4 8.57 41.72 31.67
C ILE A 4 8.24 41.17 30.28
N LEU A 5 9.25 40.65 29.60
CA LEU A 5 9.13 39.90 28.35
C LEU A 5 8.63 38.49 28.70
N PHE A 6 7.37 38.18 28.41
CA PHE A 6 6.87 36.81 28.45
C PHE A 6 7.30 36.09 27.17
N LEU A 7 8.35 35.27 27.28
CA LEU A 7 8.74 34.30 26.26
C LEU A 7 7.86 33.06 26.44
N ALA A 8 6.73 32.98 25.71
CA ALA A 8 5.94 31.76 25.63
C ALA A 8 6.65 30.77 24.70
N LEU A 9 7.39 29.84 25.29
CA LEU A 9 8.00 28.71 24.59
C LEU A 9 6.92 27.68 24.27
N SER A 10 6.28 27.83 23.11
CA SER A 10 5.43 26.80 22.52
C SER A 10 6.31 25.59 22.18
N LEU A 11 6.44 24.65 23.12
CA LEU A 11 6.87 23.28 22.84
C LEU A 11 5.85 22.69 21.86
N LEU A 12 6.09 22.85 20.56
CA LEU A 12 5.46 22.02 19.56
C LEU A 12 5.82 20.58 19.92
N THR A 13 4.83 19.84 20.41
CA THR A 13 4.78 18.39 20.33
C THR A 13 4.84 18.04 18.85
N ALA A 14 6.05 17.95 18.30
CA ALA A 14 6.27 17.41 16.98
C ALA A 14 5.83 15.94 17.07
N ALA A 15 4.59 15.67 16.68
CA ALA A 15 4.18 14.32 16.37
C ALA A 15 5.25 13.74 15.45
N PRO A 16 5.79 12.55 15.74
CA PRO A 16 6.78 11.93 14.87
C PRO A 16 6.19 11.92 13.46
N ALA A 17 6.87 12.61 12.55
CA ALA A 17 6.41 12.72 11.17
C ALA A 17 6.31 11.30 10.63
N LEU A 18 5.10 10.94 10.17
CA LEU A 18 4.89 9.66 9.49
C LEU A 18 5.81 9.62 8.27
N ALA A 19 6.45 8.48 8.08
CA ALA A 19 7.39 8.21 7.01
C ALA A 19 7.58 6.71 6.95
N TRP A 20 7.50 6.12 5.75
CA TRP A 20 7.77 4.69 5.59
C TRP A 20 9.17 4.41 6.10
N ILE A 21 9.33 3.35 6.89
CA ILE A 21 10.59 3.01 7.52
C ILE A 21 11.21 1.83 6.77
N PRO A 22 12.29 2.06 5.99
CA PRO A 22 12.96 1.00 5.24
C PRO A 22 13.48 -0.10 6.16
N LYS A 23 13.94 0.27 7.36
CA LYS A 23 14.47 -0.65 8.35
C LYS A 23 13.88 -0.29 9.69
N LEU A 24 13.07 -1.19 10.24
CA LEU A 24 12.38 -0.98 11.49
C LEU A 24 13.38 -0.66 12.61
N ASP A 25 13.16 0.45 13.31
CA ASP A 25 13.93 0.87 14.47
C ASP A 25 13.20 0.58 15.78
N ASP A 26 13.90 0.69 16.90
CA ASP A 26 13.36 0.42 18.25
C ASP A 26 12.18 1.32 18.62
N THR A 27 12.22 2.60 18.26
CA THR A 27 11.16 3.56 18.60
C THR A 27 9.86 3.18 17.90
N THR A 28 9.95 2.93 16.60
CA THR A 28 8.82 2.51 15.78
C THR A 28 8.32 1.14 16.19
N ALA A 29 9.22 0.19 16.44
CA ALA A 29 8.84 -1.15 16.88
C ALA A 29 8.03 -1.11 18.19
N ARG A 30 8.50 -0.34 19.19
CA ARG A 30 7.74 -0.13 20.44
C ARG A 30 6.39 0.48 20.16
N ALA A 31 6.33 1.52 19.32
CA ALA A 31 5.09 2.21 19.04
C ALA A 31 4.03 1.28 18.40
N VAL A 32 4.45 0.46 17.43
CA VAL A 32 3.58 -0.53 16.77
C VAL A 32 3.12 -1.61 17.75
N ILE A 33 4.03 -2.14 18.58
CA ILE A 33 3.71 -3.15 19.60
C ILE A 33 2.72 -2.57 20.61
N ASP A 34 3.00 -1.41 21.20
CA ASP A 34 2.15 -0.80 22.21
C ASP A 34 0.76 -0.45 21.64
N GLY A 35 0.70 -0.04 20.38
CA GLY A 35 -0.56 0.13 19.63
C GLY A 35 -1.35 -1.17 19.52
N ALA A 36 -0.71 -2.27 19.10
CA ALA A 36 -1.36 -3.57 18.99
C ALA A 36 -1.84 -4.11 20.35
N TYR A 37 -1.14 -3.79 21.44
CA TYR A 37 -1.50 -4.19 22.81
C TYR A 37 -2.52 -3.25 23.47
N GLY A 38 -2.96 -2.19 22.78
CA GLY A 38 -3.93 -1.23 23.28
C GLY A 38 -3.40 -0.32 24.39
N ARG A 39 -2.07 -0.16 24.49
CA ARG A 39 -1.41 0.74 25.45
C ARG A 39 -1.36 2.18 24.94
N GLN A 40 -1.54 2.38 23.64
CA GLN A 40 -1.68 3.66 22.96
C GLN A 40 -2.46 3.49 21.66
N ASP A 41 -2.71 4.59 20.95
CA ASP A 41 -3.30 4.54 19.60
C ASP A 41 -2.37 3.81 18.63
N ALA A 42 -2.95 2.93 17.80
CA ALA A 42 -2.20 2.19 16.82
C ALA A 42 -1.69 3.14 15.71
N PRO A 43 -0.37 3.19 15.44
CA PRO A 43 0.13 4.01 14.35
C PRO A 43 -0.27 3.41 12.99
N PRO A 44 -0.36 4.23 11.94
CA PRO A 44 -0.62 3.73 10.60
C PRO A 44 0.61 2.96 10.07
N THR A 45 0.43 1.69 9.75
CA THR A 45 1.51 0.79 9.23
C THR A 45 1.35 0.44 7.75
N TYR A 46 0.26 0.91 7.14
CA TYR A 46 -0.02 0.69 5.72
C TYR A 46 -0.85 1.85 5.17
N LEU A 47 -0.88 1.95 3.84
CA LEU A 47 -1.81 2.81 3.11
C LEU A 47 -2.70 1.98 2.24
N ASN A 48 -4.00 2.22 2.33
CA ASN A 48 -4.98 1.61 1.44
C ASN A 48 -5.63 2.69 0.57
N VAL A 49 -5.78 2.37 -0.72
CA VAL A 49 -6.48 3.19 -1.69
C VAL A 49 -7.61 2.35 -2.27
N ASP A 50 -8.85 2.73 -1.96
CA ASP A 50 -10.07 2.11 -2.48
C ASP A 50 -10.38 2.66 -3.88
N LEU A 51 -10.35 1.77 -4.87
CA LEU A 51 -10.59 2.06 -6.28
C LEU A 51 -12.00 1.63 -6.74
N SER A 52 -12.87 1.25 -5.81
CA SER A 52 -14.27 1.03 -6.12
C SER A 52 -14.91 2.32 -6.63
N VAL A 53 -15.81 2.16 -7.59
CA VAL A 53 -16.53 3.28 -8.19
C VAL A 53 -17.92 3.34 -7.56
N ASP A 54 -18.26 4.51 -7.03
CA ASP A 54 -19.58 4.84 -6.52
C ASP A 54 -20.03 6.18 -7.11
N ASN A 55 -21.28 6.26 -7.56
CA ASN A 55 -21.86 7.46 -8.17
C ASN A 55 -20.98 8.08 -9.28
N GLY A 56 -20.35 7.25 -10.11
CA GLY A 56 -19.50 7.69 -11.23
C GLY A 56 -18.14 8.27 -10.82
N LYS A 57 -17.71 8.07 -9.57
CA LYS A 57 -16.41 8.51 -9.05
C LYS A 57 -15.70 7.37 -8.34
N PHE A 58 -14.37 7.40 -8.31
CA PHE A 58 -13.62 6.52 -7.41
C PHE A 58 -13.87 6.95 -5.97
N LYS A 59 -13.95 5.99 -5.04
CA LYS A 59 -14.04 6.31 -3.62
C LYS A 59 -12.81 7.06 -3.11
N SER A 60 -11.64 6.76 -3.66
CA SER A 60 -10.43 7.56 -3.46
C SER A 60 -10.34 8.62 -4.57
N ASP A 61 -10.86 9.82 -4.30
CA ASP A 61 -10.91 10.91 -5.28
C ASP A 61 -9.51 11.25 -5.80
N GLY A 62 -9.38 11.32 -7.13
CA GLY A 62 -8.12 11.65 -7.81
C GLY A 62 -7.04 10.56 -7.74
N ALA A 63 -7.33 9.39 -7.18
CA ALA A 63 -6.35 8.33 -6.98
C ALA A 63 -5.91 7.64 -8.26
N VAL A 64 -6.78 7.55 -9.29
CA VAL A 64 -6.48 6.86 -10.55
C VAL A 64 -6.30 7.86 -11.68
N LYS A 65 -5.17 7.74 -12.39
CA LYS A 65 -4.89 8.50 -13.62
C LYS A 65 -4.57 7.55 -14.76
N ALA A 66 -4.83 7.98 -16.00
CA ALA A 66 -4.29 7.27 -17.15
C ALA A 66 -2.77 7.49 -17.21
N PHE A 67 -2.01 6.39 -17.22
CA PHE A 67 -0.58 6.42 -17.54
C PHE A 67 -0.35 6.25 -19.04
N ASP A 68 -1.14 5.37 -19.67
CA ASP A 68 -1.14 5.13 -21.11
C ASP A 68 -2.56 4.82 -21.60
N GLY A 69 -2.83 5.04 -22.88
CA GLY A 69 -4.16 4.87 -23.51
C GLY A 69 -5.10 6.08 -23.36
N GLY A 70 -4.71 7.12 -22.61
CA GLY A 70 -5.42 8.40 -22.48
C GLY A 70 -6.65 8.37 -21.56
N ASP A 71 -7.30 9.54 -21.42
CA ASP A 71 -8.39 9.76 -20.44
C ASP A 71 -9.60 8.84 -20.64
N ALA A 72 -9.80 8.33 -21.85
CA ALA A 72 -10.84 7.35 -22.18
C ALA A 72 -10.73 6.06 -21.34
N CYS A 73 -9.52 5.67 -20.92
CA CYS A 73 -9.31 4.52 -20.05
C CYS A 73 -9.97 4.71 -18.68
N VAL A 74 -9.85 5.92 -18.11
CA VAL A 74 -10.39 6.25 -16.79
C VAL A 74 -11.89 6.51 -16.87
N SER A 75 -12.34 7.30 -17.84
CA SER A 75 -13.78 7.58 -18.02
C SER A 75 -14.58 6.34 -18.40
N GLY A 76 -14.01 5.43 -19.19
CA GLY A 76 -14.59 4.13 -19.49
C GLY A 76 -14.72 3.23 -18.26
N TRP A 77 -13.75 3.28 -17.35
CA TRP A 77 -13.86 2.59 -16.06
C TRP A 77 -14.98 3.21 -15.21
N LEU A 78 -14.97 4.53 -15.00
CA LEU A 78 -15.96 5.21 -14.15
C LEU A 78 -17.41 5.01 -14.62
N SER A 79 -17.63 4.99 -15.94
CA SER A 79 -18.97 4.82 -16.52
C SER A 79 -19.46 3.37 -16.51
N ALA A 80 -18.56 2.39 -16.48
CA ALA A 80 -18.90 0.96 -16.55
C ALA A 80 -17.95 0.09 -15.71
N PRO A 81 -17.92 0.26 -14.36
CA PRO A 81 -16.90 -0.34 -13.50
C PRO A 81 -16.93 -1.87 -13.44
N THR A 82 -18.05 -2.48 -13.80
CA THR A 82 -18.27 -3.94 -13.77
C THR A 82 -18.42 -4.55 -15.18
N ALA A 83 -18.19 -3.79 -16.25
CA ALA A 83 -18.30 -4.27 -17.63
C ALA A 83 -17.07 -5.08 -18.08
N TYR A 84 -16.74 -6.13 -17.34
CA TYR A 84 -15.52 -6.93 -17.51
C TYR A 84 -15.43 -7.62 -18.87
N ASP A 85 -16.56 -7.92 -19.50
CA ASP A 85 -16.62 -8.47 -20.87
C ASP A 85 -16.02 -7.53 -21.93
N LYS A 86 -16.07 -6.22 -21.70
CA LYS A 86 -15.63 -5.22 -22.67
C LYS A 86 -14.22 -4.72 -22.37
N SER A 87 -13.90 -4.56 -21.09
CA SER A 87 -12.70 -3.84 -20.67
C SER A 87 -11.71 -4.68 -19.87
N GLY A 88 -12.01 -5.96 -19.66
CA GLY A 88 -11.25 -6.83 -18.76
C GLY A 88 -11.50 -6.51 -17.29
N SER A 89 -10.77 -7.20 -16.42
CA SER A 89 -10.82 -7.07 -14.97
C SER A 89 -10.34 -5.70 -14.49
N ARG A 90 -10.67 -5.38 -13.24
CA ARG A 90 -10.34 -4.10 -12.61
C ARG A 90 -9.63 -4.32 -11.27
N PRO A 91 -8.58 -3.54 -10.97
CA PRO A 91 -8.16 -3.30 -9.60
C PRO A 91 -9.32 -2.75 -8.78
N THR A 92 -9.56 -3.25 -7.57
CA THR A 92 -10.61 -2.72 -6.68
C THR A 92 -10.02 -1.97 -5.49
N SER A 93 -8.81 -2.34 -5.07
CA SER A 93 -8.06 -1.59 -4.07
C SER A 93 -6.57 -1.94 -4.12
N LEU A 94 -5.74 -1.04 -3.63
CA LEU A 94 -4.32 -1.26 -3.44
C LEU A 94 -3.96 -0.99 -1.98
N THR A 95 -3.19 -1.89 -1.36
CA THR A 95 -2.60 -1.68 -0.05
C THR A 95 -1.08 -1.71 -0.16
N LEU A 96 -0.42 -0.67 0.31
CA LEU A 96 1.03 -0.55 0.38
C LEU A 96 1.48 -0.65 1.83
N SER A 97 2.43 -1.54 2.15
CA SER A 97 2.90 -1.73 3.51
C SER A 97 4.36 -2.15 3.61
N GLY A 98 4.98 -1.91 4.78
CA GLY A 98 6.37 -2.21 5.08
C GLY A 98 6.56 -3.21 6.22
N GLN A 99 7.74 -3.17 6.85
CA GLN A 99 8.07 -4.03 8.00
C GLN A 99 7.16 -3.75 9.21
N ALA A 100 6.73 -2.50 9.43
CA ALA A 100 5.89 -2.14 10.56
C ALA A 100 4.53 -2.87 10.52
N ASP A 101 3.96 -3.08 9.34
CA ASP A 101 2.70 -3.81 9.16
C ASP A 101 2.85 -5.29 9.53
N GLN A 102 3.96 -5.90 9.12
CA GLN A 102 4.28 -7.28 9.50
C GLN A 102 4.47 -7.41 11.02
N LEU A 103 5.05 -6.39 11.66
CA LEU A 103 5.14 -6.34 13.12
C LEU A 103 3.77 -6.16 13.77
N ALA A 104 2.88 -5.33 13.23
CA ALA A 104 1.54 -5.16 13.78
C ALA A 104 0.77 -6.50 13.85
N PHE A 105 0.83 -7.31 12.78
CA PHE A 105 0.25 -8.66 12.80
C PHE A 105 0.92 -9.59 13.81
N GLN A 106 2.25 -9.56 13.91
CA GLN A 106 2.99 -10.36 14.89
C GLN A 106 2.62 -9.98 16.33
N ALA A 107 2.53 -8.67 16.61
CA ALA A 107 2.19 -8.14 17.92
C ALA A 107 0.74 -8.49 18.31
N ALA A 108 -0.21 -8.32 17.39
CA ALA A 108 -1.59 -8.75 17.59
C ALA A 108 -1.70 -10.25 17.87
N THR A 109 -1.00 -11.07 17.08
CA THR A 109 -0.94 -12.53 17.29
C THR A 109 -0.35 -12.88 18.65
N ALA A 110 0.73 -12.23 19.06
CA ALA A 110 1.34 -12.47 20.37
C ALA A 110 0.37 -12.11 21.52
N ARG A 111 -0.28 -10.94 21.43
CA ARG A 111 -1.30 -10.49 22.38
C ARG A 111 -2.44 -11.50 22.50
N ASP A 112 -2.99 -11.94 21.36
CA ASP A 112 -4.12 -12.86 21.31
C ASP A 112 -3.76 -14.26 21.86
N ASN A 113 -2.47 -14.59 21.88
CA ASN A 113 -1.92 -15.80 22.49
C ASN A 113 -1.37 -15.57 23.92
N PHE A 114 -1.74 -14.46 24.57
CA PHE A 114 -1.31 -14.10 25.93
C PHE A 114 0.22 -14.04 26.11
N LYS A 115 0.96 -13.68 25.05
CA LYS A 115 2.40 -13.46 25.08
C LYS A 115 2.72 -11.97 25.13
N SER A 116 3.90 -11.62 25.64
CA SER A 116 4.45 -10.26 25.56
C SER A 116 5.58 -10.23 24.56
N LEU A 117 5.39 -9.54 23.44
CA LEU A 117 6.42 -9.28 22.44
C LEU A 117 7.19 -8.02 22.84
N THR A 118 8.52 -8.10 22.85
CA THR A 118 9.39 -6.93 23.07
C THR A 118 9.91 -6.39 21.74
N ALA A 119 10.34 -5.12 21.71
CA ALA A 119 10.97 -4.55 20.54
C ALA A 119 12.26 -5.31 20.17
N ASP A 120 13.09 -5.65 21.15
CA ASP A 120 14.30 -6.44 20.94
C ASP A 120 14.02 -7.79 20.27
N ASP A 121 12.96 -8.50 20.71
CA ASP A 121 12.56 -9.77 20.09
C ASP A 121 11.96 -9.58 18.70
N ALA A 122 11.18 -8.52 18.50
CA ALA A 122 10.60 -8.19 17.21
C ALA A 122 11.68 -7.89 16.15
N LEU A 123 12.74 -7.17 16.55
CA LEU A 123 13.80 -6.70 15.66
C LEU A 123 14.78 -7.80 15.23
N LYS A 124 15.00 -8.84 16.05
CA LYS A 124 15.89 -9.97 15.72
C LYS A 124 15.52 -10.66 14.41
N ASP A 125 14.22 -10.79 14.13
CA ASP A 125 13.70 -11.52 12.97
C ASP A 125 12.95 -10.62 11.97
N ALA A 126 13.06 -9.29 12.08
CA ALA A 126 12.32 -8.37 11.22
C ALA A 126 12.63 -8.59 9.72
N ALA A 127 13.92 -8.63 9.37
CA ALA A 127 14.38 -8.86 8.00
C ALA A 127 14.00 -10.24 7.44
N SER A 128 13.78 -11.24 8.31
CA SER A 128 13.32 -12.58 7.92
C SER A 128 11.86 -12.59 7.46
N ARG A 129 11.03 -11.68 8.01
CA ARG A 129 9.62 -11.52 7.59
C ARG A 129 9.51 -10.70 6.31
N MET A 130 10.24 -9.60 6.26
CA MET A 130 10.35 -8.74 5.08
C MET A 130 11.74 -8.08 5.10
N PRO A 131 12.57 -8.27 4.06
CA PRO A 131 13.87 -7.61 3.94
C PRO A 131 13.82 -6.09 4.12
N ASP A 132 14.90 -5.53 4.67
CA ASP A 132 15.08 -4.09 4.80
C ASP A 132 14.98 -3.40 3.43
N GLY A 133 14.27 -2.27 3.38
CA GLY A 133 14.06 -1.45 2.20
C GLY A 133 13.02 -2.02 1.23
N GLN A 134 12.35 -3.11 1.59
CA GLN A 134 11.28 -3.68 0.78
C GLN A 134 9.92 -3.09 1.16
N ILE A 135 9.07 -2.92 0.16
CA ILE A 135 7.65 -2.60 0.32
C ILE A 135 6.83 -3.72 -0.33
N ARG A 136 5.72 -4.08 0.31
CA ARG A 136 4.69 -4.97 -0.23
C ARG A 136 3.52 -4.16 -0.77
N LEU A 137 3.05 -4.54 -1.95
CA LEU A 137 1.81 -4.09 -2.55
C LEU A 137 0.85 -5.28 -2.63
N ASP A 138 -0.29 -5.17 -1.97
CA ASP A 138 -1.45 -6.05 -2.18
C ASP A 138 -2.41 -5.36 -3.14
N LEU A 139 -2.67 -5.99 -4.28
CA LEU A 139 -3.54 -5.51 -5.34
C LEU A 139 -4.78 -6.42 -5.42
N MET A 140 -5.92 -5.92 -4.95
CA MET A 140 -7.19 -6.64 -5.08
C MET A 140 -7.74 -6.46 -6.49
N VAL A 141 -8.20 -7.56 -7.08
CA VAL A 141 -8.69 -7.63 -8.46
C VAL A 141 -10.08 -8.26 -8.50
N ALA A 142 -10.93 -7.78 -9.39
CA ALA A 142 -12.22 -8.39 -9.71
C ALA A 142 -12.45 -8.44 -11.23
N GLY A 143 -13.14 -9.48 -11.69
CA GLY A 143 -13.66 -9.56 -13.06
C GLY A 143 -12.84 -10.40 -14.05
N LEU A 144 -11.84 -11.15 -13.59
CA LEU A 144 -11.08 -12.04 -14.48
C LEU A 144 -11.98 -13.14 -15.04
N LYS A 145 -11.76 -13.51 -16.30
CA LYS A 145 -12.50 -14.62 -16.94
C LYS A 145 -11.98 -15.99 -16.49
N ASP A 146 -10.67 -16.08 -16.25
CA ASP A 146 -10.00 -17.29 -15.78
C ASP A 146 -8.97 -16.90 -14.72
N GLN A 147 -8.87 -17.67 -13.64
CA GLN A 147 -7.90 -17.44 -12.57
C GLN A 147 -6.45 -17.37 -13.07
N LYS A 148 -6.09 -18.04 -14.18
CA LYS A 148 -4.76 -17.99 -14.82
C LYS A 148 -4.40 -16.61 -15.36
N GLN A 149 -5.39 -15.80 -15.74
CA GLN A 149 -5.17 -14.44 -16.26
C GLN A 149 -4.56 -13.50 -15.21
N ARG A 150 -4.55 -13.87 -13.93
CA ARG A 150 -3.85 -13.12 -12.87
C ARG A 150 -2.37 -12.87 -13.20
N SER A 151 -1.73 -13.79 -13.92
CA SER A 151 -0.33 -13.66 -14.33
C SER A 151 -0.09 -12.66 -15.47
N ALA A 152 -1.16 -12.16 -16.11
CA ALA A 152 -1.04 -11.14 -17.16
C ALA A 152 -0.94 -9.72 -16.62
N TYR A 153 -1.16 -9.52 -15.31
CA TYR A 153 -1.02 -8.22 -14.67
C TYR A 153 0.43 -7.76 -14.68
N LEU A 154 0.67 -6.60 -15.28
CA LEU A 154 1.95 -5.92 -15.27
C LEU A 154 1.89 -4.77 -14.27
N VAL A 155 2.74 -4.84 -13.25
CA VAL A 155 2.83 -3.80 -12.21
C VAL A 155 4.25 -3.23 -12.18
N ARG A 156 4.37 -1.91 -12.06
CA ARG A 156 5.63 -1.18 -11.87
C ARG A 156 5.47 -0.14 -10.78
N LEU A 157 6.53 0.08 -10.02
CA LEU A 157 6.66 1.23 -9.13
C LEU A 157 7.38 2.34 -9.90
N LYS A 158 6.84 3.55 -9.92
CA LYS A 158 7.45 4.72 -10.55
C LYS A 158 7.88 5.70 -9.47
N GLY A 159 9.18 6.00 -9.43
CA GLY A 159 9.75 6.99 -8.52
C GLY A 159 9.52 8.43 -8.97
N PRO A 160 9.82 9.42 -8.12
CA PRO A 160 9.69 10.85 -8.44
C PRO A 160 10.61 11.28 -9.60
N ASP A 161 11.71 10.57 -9.82
CA ASP A 161 12.63 10.76 -10.96
C ASP A 161 12.10 10.15 -12.27
N GLY A 162 10.90 9.55 -12.24
CA GLY A 162 10.27 8.90 -13.38
C GLY A 162 10.77 7.49 -13.70
N LYS A 163 11.75 6.95 -12.96
CA LYS A 163 12.25 5.59 -13.18
C LYS A 163 11.19 4.55 -12.85
N LEU A 164 11.10 3.54 -13.71
CA LEU A 164 10.21 2.40 -13.53
C LEU A 164 10.95 1.22 -12.91
N ILE A 165 10.46 0.74 -11.79
CA ILE A 165 11.03 -0.34 -11.01
C ILE A 165 10.12 -1.56 -11.15
N ALA A 166 10.70 -2.69 -11.56
CA ALA A 166 10.00 -3.97 -11.58
C ALA A 166 9.91 -4.56 -10.16
N PRO A 167 8.86 -5.32 -9.85
CA PRO A 167 8.79 -6.04 -8.59
C PRO A 167 9.89 -7.10 -8.55
N VAL A 168 10.53 -7.28 -7.39
CA VAL A 168 11.53 -8.33 -7.17
C VAL A 168 10.90 -9.68 -6.88
N LYS A 169 9.62 -9.67 -6.48
CA LYS A 169 8.79 -10.86 -6.28
C LYS A 169 7.33 -10.53 -6.61
N ALA A 170 6.67 -11.48 -7.27
CA ALA A 170 5.23 -11.46 -7.49
C ALA A 170 4.64 -12.80 -7.01
N SER A 171 3.50 -12.72 -6.32
CA SER A 171 2.76 -13.87 -5.79
C SER A 171 1.28 -13.51 -5.68
N TYR A 172 0.49 -14.31 -4.98
CA TYR A 172 -0.92 -14.07 -4.74
C TYR A 172 -1.33 -14.70 -3.41
N VAL A 173 -2.39 -14.19 -2.81
CA VAL A 173 -3.00 -14.77 -1.60
C VAL A 173 -3.88 -15.94 -2.02
N ASN A 174 -4.14 -16.89 -1.11
CA ASN A 174 -5.06 -18.01 -1.36
C ASN A 174 -6.53 -17.61 -1.12
N ASP A 175 -6.96 -16.50 -1.72
CA ASP A 175 -8.30 -15.91 -1.56
C ASP A 175 -9.11 -15.88 -2.88
N TRP A 176 -8.57 -16.46 -3.95
CA TRP A 176 -9.17 -16.43 -5.28
C TRP A 176 -10.44 -17.26 -5.36
N LYS A 177 -11.52 -16.65 -5.84
CA LYS A 177 -12.81 -17.30 -6.02
C LYS A 177 -13.58 -16.70 -7.19
N ALA A 178 -14.47 -17.52 -7.77
CA ALA A 178 -15.42 -17.06 -8.77
C ALA A 178 -16.63 -16.43 -8.08
N ASP A 179 -17.16 -15.35 -8.66
CA ASP A 179 -18.43 -14.73 -8.28
C ASP A 179 -19.62 -15.46 -8.94
N ALA A 180 -20.83 -14.95 -8.70
CA ALA A 180 -22.06 -15.51 -9.27
C ALA A 180 -22.10 -15.47 -10.82
N SER A 181 -21.31 -14.61 -11.46
CA SER A 181 -21.16 -14.52 -12.91
C SER A 181 -19.99 -15.38 -13.45
N GLY A 182 -19.37 -16.20 -12.59
CA GLY A 182 -18.23 -17.03 -12.95
C GLY A 182 -16.92 -16.25 -13.13
N ARG A 183 -16.87 -14.99 -12.69
CA ARG A 183 -15.66 -14.16 -12.80
C ARG A 183 -14.81 -14.31 -11.56
N PHE A 184 -13.51 -14.39 -11.76
CA PHE A 184 -12.55 -14.53 -10.66
C PHE A 184 -12.14 -13.17 -10.09
N GLY A 185 -12.02 -13.13 -8.77
CA GLY A 185 -11.37 -12.06 -8.03
C GLY A 185 -10.52 -12.62 -6.90
N GLY A 186 -9.57 -11.83 -6.43
CA GLY A 186 -8.61 -12.19 -5.39
C GLY A 186 -7.48 -11.17 -5.28
N THR A 187 -6.45 -11.50 -4.50
CA THR A 187 -5.36 -10.57 -4.20
C THR A 187 -4.05 -11.01 -4.85
N LEU A 188 -3.50 -10.15 -5.71
CA LEU A 188 -2.14 -10.21 -6.21
C LEU A 188 -1.19 -9.53 -5.22
N VAL A 189 0.02 -10.06 -5.06
CA VAL A 189 1.02 -9.51 -4.13
C VAL A 189 2.31 -9.23 -4.88
N TYR A 190 2.84 -8.03 -4.75
CA TYR A 190 4.10 -7.60 -5.35
C TYR A 190 5.04 -7.05 -4.27
N TYR A 191 6.33 -7.30 -4.43
CA TYR A 191 7.35 -6.72 -3.56
C TYR A 191 8.32 -5.88 -4.39
N PHE A 192 8.64 -4.68 -3.89
CA PHE A 192 9.55 -3.74 -4.54
C PHE A 192 10.69 -3.37 -3.59
N GLU A 193 11.83 -2.97 -4.13
CA GLU A 193 12.99 -2.46 -3.37
C GLU A 193 13.26 -0.98 -3.71
N PRO A 194 12.37 -0.06 -3.28
CA PRO A 194 12.46 1.37 -3.63
C PRO A 194 13.78 2.02 -3.24
N THR A 195 14.37 1.65 -2.09
CA THR A 195 15.65 2.24 -1.64
C THR A 195 16.80 1.96 -2.59
N LYS A 196 16.82 0.79 -3.26
CA LYS A 196 17.84 0.47 -4.27
C LYS A 196 17.73 1.35 -5.53
N ALA A 197 16.57 1.96 -5.74
CA ALA A 197 16.32 2.88 -6.83
C ALA A 197 16.46 4.36 -6.41
N GLY A 198 16.83 4.64 -5.16
CA GLY A 198 16.98 6.00 -4.63
C GLY A 198 15.67 6.66 -4.20
N ILE A 199 14.59 5.89 -4.04
CA ILE A 199 13.32 6.37 -3.48
C ILE A 199 13.43 6.40 -1.96
N ASN A 200 13.09 7.55 -1.37
CA ASN A 200 13.19 7.84 0.05
C ASN A 200 11.85 7.60 0.78
N ALA A 201 11.94 7.51 2.12
CA ALA A 201 10.84 7.30 3.05
C ALA A 201 9.63 8.25 2.91
N ASN A 202 9.86 9.47 2.41
CA ASN A 202 8.84 10.52 2.27
C ASN A 202 8.50 10.84 0.82
N ASP A 203 9.01 10.05 -0.13
CA ASP A 203 8.75 10.30 -1.53
C ASP A 203 7.32 9.89 -1.91
N LYS A 204 6.78 10.58 -2.90
CA LYS A 204 5.55 10.15 -3.58
C LYS A 204 5.92 9.25 -4.75
N VAL A 205 5.20 8.15 -4.87
CA VAL A 205 5.42 7.13 -5.89
C VAL A 205 4.11 6.82 -6.59
N ASP A 206 4.19 6.36 -7.85
CA ASP A 206 3.03 5.83 -8.54
C ASP A 206 3.17 4.31 -8.70
N ILE A 207 2.10 3.58 -8.39
CA ILE A 207 1.93 2.20 -8.81
C ILE A 207 1.27 2.21 -10.19
N LEU A 208 2.01 1.77 -11.19
CA LEU A 208 1.53 1.61 -12.55
C LEU A 208 0.97 0.20 -12.74
N ILE A 209 -0.22 0.10 -13.32
CA ILE A 209 -0.96 -1.15 -13.48
C ILE A 209 -1.43 -1.26 -14.92
N ARG A 210 -1.08 -2.37 -15.58
CA ARG A 210 -1.74 -2.83 -16.80
C ARG A 210 -2.35 -4.21 -16.55
N THR A 211 -3.62 -4.35 -16.93
CA THR A 211 -4.42 -5.57 -16.73
C THR A 211 -4.22 -6.57 -17.86
N GLU A 212 -4.97 -7.67 -17.85
CA GLU A 212 -4.99 -8.70 -18.90
C GLU A 212 -5.72 -8.28 -20.18
N ALA A 213 -6.50 -7.19 -20.12
CA ALA A 213 -7.22 -6.65 -21.26
C ALA A 213 -6.29 -6.38 -22.46
N SER A 214 -6.80 -6.58 -23.67
CA SER A 214 -6.06 -6.35 -24.92
C SER A 214 -5.87 -4.87 -25.27
N SER A 215 -6.49 -3.96 -24.50
CA SER A 215 -6.31 -2.52 -24.66
C SER A 215 -4.94 -2.06 -24.16
N ASN A 216 -4.46 -0.91 -24.66
CA ASN A 216 -3.25 -0.26 -24.14
C ASN A 216 -3.45 0.54 -22.85
N CYS A 217 -4.62 0.44 -22.20
CA CYS A 217 -4.90 1.17 -20.98
C CYS A 217 -3.97 0.74 -19.84
N ALA A 218 -3.20 1.70 -19.33
CA ALA A 218 -2.42 1.56 -18.11
C ALA A 218 -2.81 2.67 -17.13
N TYR A 219 -2.84 2.35 -15.84
CA TYR A 219 -3.31 3.24 -14.79
C TYR A 219 -2.17 3.56 -13.83
N ALA A 220 -2.09 4.79 -13.35
CA ALA A 220 -1.22 5.21 -12.26
C ALA A 220 -2.06 5.46 -11.01
N VAL A 221 -1.61 4.88 -9.89
CA VAL A 221 -2.19 5.11 -8.56
C VAL A 221 -1.12 5.69 -7.65
N ASN A 222 -1.36 6.88 -7.13
CA ASN A 222 -0.36 7.60 -6.32
C ASN A 222 -0.37 7.14 -4.86
N PHE A 223 0.81 7.00 -4.28
CA PHE A 223 1.05 6.76 -2.87
C PHE A 223 2.05 7.78 -2.33
N ASP A 224 1.79 8.29 -1.12
CA ASP A 224 2.70 9.13 -0.38
C ASP A 224 3.36 8.28 0.72
N LEU A 225 4.64 7.94 0.55
CA LEU A 225 5.35 7.09 1.52
C LEU A 225 5.46 7.75 2.90
N GLY A 226 5.23 9.08 2.98
CA GLY A 226 5.16 9.87 4.21
C GLY A 226 3.91 9.62 5.08
N GLN A 227 3.03 8.66 4.77
CA GLN A 227 1.75 8.51 5.46
C GLN A 227 1.62 7.23 6.31
N PHE A 228 2.64 6.38 6.35
CA PHE A 228 2.66 5.15 7.15
C PHE A 228 4.09 4.83 7.63
N TYR A 229 4.25 3.93 8.59
CA TYR A 229 5.53 3.36 9.01
C TYR A 229 5.92 2.11 8.20
#